data_AF-A0A1B6KBJ2-F1
#
_entry.id   AF-A0A1B6KBJ2-F1
#
_cell.length_a   1.000
_cell.length_b   1.000
_cell.length_c   1.000
_cell.angle_alpha   90.00
_cell.angle_beta   90.00
_cell.angle_gamma   90.00
#
_symmetry.space_group_name_H-M   'P 1'
#
loop_
_entity.id
_entity.type
_entity.pdbx_description
1 polymer ?
#
loop_
_entity_poly.entity_id
_entity_poly.type
_entity_poly.pdbx_seq_one_letter_code
_entity_poly.pdbx_strand_id
1 'polypeptide(L)'
;LRIVRCKMSAHVNRLGRELGEARERVSARGGHSSSSEEDNSSDEGRNAARADKPTEEMVERMEEKLEAAQADQKNLFLIIFQRFIMILSEHLVRSDTDDQDYNTPWYRWTIGRLQQVFLSHHEQVQRYSGTLETLLFTQDLDPHILDVFQQFVSLRA
;
A
#
# COMPACT_ATOMS: atom_id res chain seq x y z
N LEU A 1 3.02 -4.58 15.44
CA LEU A 1 3.37 -3.72 14.29
C LEU A 1 3.94 -4.50 13.10
N ARG A 2 5.08 -5.22 13.18
CA ARG A 2 5.61 -6.01 12.05
C ARG A 2 4.63 -7.05 11.50
N ILE A 3 4.00 -7.84 12.37
CA ILE A 3 3.09 -8.92 11.95
C ILE A 3 1.88 -8.37 11.18
N VAL A 4 1.25 -7.30 11.70
CA VAL A 4 0.07 -6.68 11.06
C VAL A 4 0.43 -6.10 9.70
N ARG A 5 1.57 -5.42 9.59
CA ARG A 5 2.02 -4.81 8.34
C ARG A 5 2.45 -5.84 7.29
N CYS A 6 3.16 -6.90 7.68
CA CYS A 6 3.47 -8.00 6.77
C CYS A 6 2.21 -8.72 6.31
N LYS A 7 1.24 -8.93 7.22
CA LYS A 7 -0.04 -9.57 6.88
C LYS A 7 -0.87 -8.70 5.93
N MET A 8 -0.91 -7.39 6.13
CA MET A 8 -1.58 -6.45 5.21
C MET A 8 -0.88 -6.41 3.85
N SER A 9 0.45 -6.32 3.83
CA SER A 9 1.22 -6.34 2.57
C SER A 9 1.07 -7.67 1.82
N ALA A 10 1.03 -8.79 2.52
CA ALA A 10 0.77 -10.10 1.92
C ALA A 10 -0.66 -10.20 1.37
N HIS A 11 -1.64 -9.60 2.05
CA HIS A 11 -3.02 -9.54 1.59
C HIS A 11 -3.15 -8.75 0.29
N VAL A 12 -2.53 -7.56 0.22
CA VAL A 12 -2.51 -6.71 -0.98
C VAL A 12 -1.80 -7.40 -2.15
N ASN A 13 -0.64 -8.02 -1.91
CA ASN A 13 0.09 -8.74 -2.97
C ASN A 13 -0.69 -9.96 -3.47
N ARG A 14 -1.40 -10.67 -2.58
CA ARG A 14 -2.25 -11.80 -2.95
C ARG A 14 -3.43 -11.36 -3.83
N LEU A 15 -4.13 -10.29 -3.43
CA LEU A 15 -5.24 -9.73 -4.22
C LEU A 15 -4.75 -9.23 -5.59
N GLY A 16 -3.58 -8.58 -5.65
CA GLY A 16 -3.00 -8.15 -6.93
C GLY A 16 -2.68 -9.30 -7.87
N ARG A 17 -2.20 -10.42 -7.33
CA ARG A 17 -1.95 -11.64 -8.12
C ARG A 17 -3.25 -12.27 -8.62
N GLU A 18 -4.26 -12.39 -7.75
CA GLU A 18 -5.57 -12.94 -8.11
C GLU A 18 -6.27 -12.09 -9.19
N LEU A 19 -6.12 -10.76 -9.13
CA LEU A 19 -6.62 -9.86 -10.16
C LEU A 19 -5.89 -10.05 -11.49
N GLY A 20 -4.55 -10.14 -11.47
CA GLY A 20 -3.75 -10.38 -12.67
C GLY A 20 -4.16 -11.67 -13.39
N GLU A 21 -4.36 -12.75 -12.65
CA GLU A 21 -4.83 -14.02 -13.19
C GLU A 21 -6.26 -13.94 -13.73
N ALA A 22 -7.17 -13.20 -13.08
CA ALA A 22 -8.54 -13.00 -13.56
C ALA A 22 -8.56 -12.21 -14.88
N ARG A 23 -7.76 -11.13 -14.97
CA ARG A 23 -7.63 -10.30 -16.17
C ARG A 23 -7.04 -11.09 -17.35
N GLU A 24 -6.04 -11.93 -17.10
CA GLU A 24 -5.45 -12.80 -18.13
C GLU A 24 -6.46 -13.83 -18.64
N ARG A 25 -7.27 -14.44 -17.76
CA ARG A 25 -8.34 -15.38 -18.17
C ARG A 25 -9.44 -14.70 -19.00
N VAL A 26 -9.77 -13.44 -18.71
CA VAL A 26 -10.72 -12.65 -19.52
C VAL A 26 -10.11 -12.27 -20.87
N SER A 27 -8.85 -11.83 -20.89
CA SER A 27 -8.15 -11.44 -22.12
C SER A 27 -7.87 -12.64 -23.06
N ALA A 28 -7.47 -13.78 -22.52
CA ALA A 28 -7.24 -15.02 -23.28
C ALA A 28 -8.54 -15.58 -23.88
N ARG A 29 -9.70 -15.34 -23.25
CA ARG A 29 -11.01 -15.73 -23.80
C ARG A 29 -11.59 -14.72 -24.79
N GLY A 30 -11.20 -13.44 -24.72
CA GLY A 30 -11.56 -12.41 -25.71
C GLY A 30 -10.82 -12.55 -27.05
N GLY A 31 -9.63 -13.16 -27.06
CA GLY A 31 -8.83 -13.39 -28.27
C GLY A 31 -9.23 -14.62 -29.10
N HIS A 32 -10.15 -15.47 -28.63
CA HIS A 32 -10.56 -16.72 -29.31
C HIS A 32 -11.98 -16.65 -29.88
N SER A 33 -12.42 -15.46 -30.35
CA SER A 33 -13.70 -15.26 -31.03
C SER A 33 -13.51 -14.61 -32.41
N SER A 34 -12.53 -15.09 -33.17
CA SER A 34 -12.44 -14.83 -34.61
C SER A 34 -11.75 -16.00 -35.29
N SER A 35 -12.50 -17.08 -35.53
CA SER A 35 -12.29 -18.04 -36.63
C SER A 35 -13.15 -19.28 -36.36
N SER A 36 -14.34 -19.34 -36.94
CA SER A 36 -14.91 -20.50 -37.63
C SER A 36 -16.36 -20.19 -38.01
N GLU A 37 -16.57 -19.95 -39.30
CA GLU A 37 -17.86 -19.75 -39.94
C GLU A 37 -18.63 -21.09 -40.09
N GLU A 38 -19.96 -20.96 -40.09
CA GLU A 38 -20.97 -21.84 -40.72
C GLU A 38 -21.16 -23.29 -40.20
N ASP A 39 -22.29 -23.57 -39.52
CA ASP A 39 -23.45 -24.28 -40.11
C ASP A 39 -24.52 -24.68 -39.05
N ASN A 40 -25.78 -24.51 -39.48
CA ASN A 40 -27.07 -25.05 -39.06
C ASN A 40 -27.55 -25.30 -37.60
N SER A 41 -28.72 -24.69 -37.36
CA SER A 41 -29.90 -25.20 -36.64
C SER A 41 -29.98 -25.11 -35.11
N SER A 42 -31.20 -24.79 -34.69
CA SER A 42 -31.81 -25.05 -33.37
C SER A 42 -31.63 -23.95 -32.30
N ASP A 43 -32.56 -23.00 -32.42
CA ASP A 43 -33.03 -22.03 -31.43
C ASP A 43 -33.56 -22.74 -30.17
N GLU A 44 -32.71 -23.11 -29.20
CA GLU A 44 -33.14 -23.41 -27.81
C GLU A 44 -32.01 -23.47 -26.76
N GLY A 45 -30.80 -22.97 -27.05
CA GLY A 45 -29.63 -23.10 -26.16
C GLY A 45 -29.01 -21.79 -25.64
N ARG A 46 -29.50 -20.62 -26.04
CA ARG A 46 -28.76 -19.34 -25.89
C ARG A 46 -28.80 -18.69 -24.50
N ASN A 47 -29.61 -19.20 -23.56
CA ASN A 47 -29.71 -18.60 -22.21
C ASN A 47 -28.85 -19.28 -21.13
N ALA A 48 -28.25 -20.45 -21.38
CA ALA A 48 -27.38 -21.12 -20.40
C ALA A 48 -25.91 -20.62 -20.45
N ALA A 49 -25.47 -20.06 -21.58
CA ALA A 49 -24.09 -19.56 -21.75
C ALA A 49 -23.86 -18.12 -21.24
N ARG A 50 -24.85 -17.51 -20.59
CA ARG A 50 -24.72 -16.20 -19.91
C ARG A 50 -24.44 -16.34 -18.41
N ALA A 51 -24.50 -17.54 -17.84
CA ALA A 51 -24.35 -17.79 -16.41
C ALA A 51 -22.91 -18.15 -15.98
N ASP A 52 -21.98 -18.38 -16.93
CA ASP A 52 -20.59 -18.80 -16.66
C ASP A 52 -19.56 -17.94 -17.43
N LYS A 53 -19.81 -16.63 -17.47
CA LYS A 53 -18.74 -15.67 -17.71
C LYS A 53 -18.29 -15.20 -16.33
N PRO A 54 -17.02 -15.34 -15.92
CA PRO A 54 -16.45 -14.42 -14.94
C PRO A 54 -16.59 -13.06 -15.60
N THR A 55 -17.69 -12.38 -15.28
CA THR A 55 -18.17 -11.21 -16.03
C THR A 55 -17.14 -10.10 -15.86
N GLU A 56 -17.07 -9.17 -16.82
CA GLU A 56 -16.38 -7.89 -16.64
C GLU A 56 -16.68 -7.28 -15.25
N GLU A 57 -17.93 -7.41 -14.80
CA GLU A 57 -18.41 -7.04 -13.46
C GLU A 57 -17.66 -7.73 -12.29
N MET A 58 -17.25 -9.00 -12.44
CA MET A 58 -16.44 -9.69 -11.43
C MET A 58 -15.02 -9.14 -11.39
N VAL A 59 -14.44 -8.79 -12.55
CA VAL A 59 -13.13 -8.15 -12.63
C VAL A 59 -13.19 -6.76 -12.01
N GLU A 60 -14.18 -5.94 -12.38
CA GLU A 60 -14.42 -4.61 -11.82
C GLU A 60 -14.56 -4.65 -10.29
N ARG A 61 -15.38 -5.58 -9.75
CA ARG A 61 -15.49 -5.77 -8.28
C ARG A 61 -14.18 -6.23 -7.62
N MET A 62 -13.32 -6.97 -8.33
CA MET A 62 -12.00 -7.36 -7.81
C MET A 62 -11.02 -6.18 -7.85
N GLU A 63 -11.11 -5.30 -8.85
CA GLU A 63 -10.35 -4.05 -8.95
C GLU A 63 -10.72 -3.10 -7.81
N GLU A 64 -12.01 -2.85 -7.58
CA GLU A 64 -12.49 -2.03 -6.46
C GLU A 64 -11.99 -2.53 -5.11
N LYS A 65 -12.01 -3.86 -4.89
CA LYS A 65 -11.49 -4.46 -3.66
C LYS A 65 -9.98 -4.30 -3.51
N LEU A 66 -9.24 -4.36 -4.63
CA LEU A 66 -7.80 -4.15 -4.62
C LEU A 66 -7.47 -2.69 -4.27
N GLU A 67 -8.18 -1.73 -4.87
CA GLU A 67 -8.02 -0.30 -4.57
C GLU A 67 -8.35 0.01 -3.11
N ALA A 68 -9.46 -0.52 -2.59
CA ALA A 68 -9.81 -0.37 -1.18
C ALA A 68 -8.74 -0.94 -0.24
N ALA A 69 -8.22 -2.14 -0.54
CA ALA A 69 -7.15 -2.75 0.25
C ALA A 69 -5.83 -1.96 0.17
N GLN A 70 -5.50 -1.38 -0.98
CA GLN A 70 -4.34 -0.50 -1.12
C GLN A 70 -4.52 0.81 -0.34
N ALA A 71 -5.71 1.40 -0.37
CA ALA A 71 -6.04 2.59 0.42
C ALA A 71 -5.92 2.32 1.92
N ASP A 72 -6.45 1.19 2.40
CA ASP A 72 -6.32 0.77 3.80
C ASP A 72 -4.86 0.54 4.19
N GLN A 73 -4.07 -0.07 3.31
CA GLN A 73 -2.65 -0.25 3.52
C GLN A 73 -1.92 1.10 3.64
N LYS A 74 -2.21 2.05 2.73
CA LYS A 74 -1.66 3.41 2.78
C LYS A 74 -2.03 4.11 4.09
N ASN A 75 -3.30 4.07 4.47
CA ASN A 75 -3.81 4.65 5.71
C ASN A 75 -3.14 4.05 6.94
N LEU A 76 -2.89 2.72 6.94
CA LEU A 76 -2.18 2.06 8.03
C LEU A 76 -0.74 2.58 8.17
N PHE A 77 -0.03 2.81 7.07
CA PHE A 77 1.31 3.41 7.12
C PHE A 77 1.27 4.84 7.63
N LEU A 78 0.32 5.66 7.16
CA LEU A 78 0.14 7.04 7.62
C LEU A 78 -0.10 7.09 9.13
N ILE A 79 -1.01 6.27 9.66
CA ILE A 79 -1.29 6.19 11.11
C ILE A 79 -0.03 5.79 11.89
N ILE A 80 0.73 4.82 11.39
CA ILE A 80 1.97 4.39 12.05
C ILE A 80 2.98 5.54 12.11
N PHE A 81 3.21 6.25 10.99
CA PHE A 81 4.15 7.36 10.93
C PHE A 81 3.69 8.56 11.78
N GLN A 82 2.40 8.90 11.75
CA GLN A 82 1.81 9.91 12.63
C GLN A 82 2.05 9.58 14.10
N ARG A 83 1.86 8.32 14.51
CA ARG A 83 2.12 7.90 15.89
C ARG A 83 3.59 8.04 16.27
N PHE A 84 4.52 7.70 15.38
CA PHE A 84 5.95 7.91 15.62
C PHE A 84 6.30 9.39 15.74
N ILE A 85 5.82 10.22 14.80
CA ILE A 85 6.04 11.68 14.84
C ILE A 85 5.51 12.25 16.14
N MET A 86 4.27 11.94 16.51
CA MET A 86 3.63 12.45 17.72
C MET A 86 4.44 12.14 18.98
N ILE A 87 4.84 10.89 19.19
CA ILE A 87 5.61 10.51 20.41
C ILE A 87 7.04 11.06 20.42
N LEU A 88 7.67 11.18 19.25
CA LEU A 88 9.02 11.74 19.13
C LEU A 88 8.98 13.25 19.37
N SER A 89 8.05 13.96 18.74
CA SER A 89 7.85 15.40 18.96
C SER A 89 7.49 15.70 20.41
N GLU A 90 6.61 14.91 21.04
CA GLU A 90 6.29 15.05 22.46
C GLU A 90 7.53 14.89 23.35
N HIS A 91 8.40 13.91 23.06
CA HIS A 91 9.64 13.71 23.80
C HIS A 91 10.64 14.86 23.60
N LEU A 92 10.78 15.36 22.36
CA LEU A 92 11.67 16.47 22.05
C LEU A 92 11.21 17.76 22.75
N VAL A 93 9.92 18.10 22.66
CA VAL A 93 9.34 19.28 23.33
C VAL A 93 9.48 19.19 24.85
N ARG A 94 9.27 18.01 25.44
CA ARG A 94 9.48 17.81 26.88
C ARG A 94 10.94 17.99 27.28
N SER A 95 11.86 17.41 26.52
CA SER A 95 13.29 17.50 26.80
C SER A 95 13.77 18.95 26.73
N ASP A 96 13.27 19.72 25.75
CA ASP A 96 13.55 21.16 25.62
C ASP A 96 12.95 21.98 26.78
N THR A 97 11.72 21.66 27.20
CA THR A 97 11.06 22.33 28.34
C THR A 97 11.77 22.08 29.68
N ASP A 98 12.26 20.85 29.89
CA ASP A 98 12.91 20.43 31.13
C ASP A 98 14.42 20.73 31.16
N ASP A 99 14.96 21.36 30.11
CA ASP A 99 16.40 21.61 29.87
C ASP A 99 17.24 20.32 30.04
N GLN A 100 16.72 19.21 29.50
CA GLN A 100 17.33 17.88 29.53
C GLN A 100 17.83 17.48 28.14
N ASP A 101 18.87 16.64 28.09
CA ASP A 101 19.31 16.04 26.84
C ASP A 101 18.23 15.12 26.25
N TYR A 102 17.77 15.45 25.04
CA TYR A 102 16.78 14.65 24.33
C TYR A 102 17.31 13.28 23.91
N ASN A 103 18.64 13.10 23.82
CA ASN A 103 19.32 11.89 23.32
C ASN A 103 19.33 10.72 24.34
N THR A 104 18.14 10.42 24.84
CA THR A 104 17.92 9.33 25.78
C THR A 104 18.02 7.96 25.08
N PRO A 105 18.27 6.86 25.84
CA PRO A 105 18.18 5.51 25.30
C PRO A 105 16.81 5.21 24.66
N TRP A 106 15.73 5.76 25.22
CA TRP A 106 14.37 5.64 24.67
C TRP A 106 14.26 6.32 23.31
N TYR A 107 14.76 7.56 23.18
CA TYR A 107 14.75 8.29 21.92
C TYR A 107 15.52 7.53 20.83
N ARG A 108 16.74 7.09 21.13
CA ARG A 108 17.58 6.30 20.21
C ARG A 108 16.90 5.01 19.75
N TRP A 109 16.20 4.34 20.66
CA TRP A 109 15.44 3.14 20.31
C TRP A 109 14.24 3.47 19.42
N THR A 110 13.48 4.51 19.75
CA THR A 110 12.27 4.91 19.01
C THR A 110 12.60 5.42 17.60
N ILE A 111 13.61 6.27 17.47
CA ILE A 111 14.08 6.76 16.16
C ILE A 111 14.65 5.61 15.31
N GLY A 112 15.37 4.66 15.91
CA GLY A 112 15.85 3.46 15.24
C GLY A 112 14.71 2.54 14.77
N ARG A 113 13.61 2.47 15.52
CA ARG A 113 12.39 1.77 15.08
C ARG A 113 11.75 2.45 13.88
N LEU A 114 11.69 3.78 13.86
CA LEU A 114 11.19 4.54 12.72
C LEU A 114 12.03 4.27 11.46
N GLN A 115 13.36 4.37 11.56
CA GLN A 115 14.29 3.99 10.49
C GLN A 115 14.07 2.57 9.98
N GLN A 116 13.89 1.62 10.90
CA GLN A 116 13.61 0.24 10.52
C GLN A 116 12.29 0.08 9.75
N VAL A 117 11.26 0.86 10.08
CA VAL A 117 10.01 0.85 9.30
C VAL A 117 10.25 1.29 7.87
N PHE A 118 11.04 2.35 7.66
CA PHE A 118 11.40 2.82 6.34
C PHE A 118 12.15 1.76 5.53
N LEU A 119 13.19 1.15 6.11
CA LEU A 119 14.01 0.15 5.42
C LEU A 119 13.26 -1.16 5.14
N SER A 120 12.48 -1.65 6.09
CA SER A 120 11.77 -2.94 5.94
C SER A 120 10.61 -2.89 4.95
N HIS A 121 10.11 -1.70 4.60
CA HIS A 121 8.97 -1.53 3.69
C HIS A 121 9.26 -0.47 2.63
N HIS A 122 10.52 -0.40 2.18
CA HIS A 122 11.00 0.65 1.32
C HIS A 122 10.17 0.81 0.03
N GLU A 123 9.68 -0.28 -0.58
CA GLU A 123 8.84 -0.22 -1.78
C GLU A 123 7.53 0.54 -1.55
N GLN A 124 6.83 0.22 -0.45
CA GLN A 124 5.53 0.82 -0.16
C GLN A 124 5.68 2.26 0.33
N VAL A 125 6.68 2.53 1.18
CA VAL A 125 6.96 3.89 1.65
C VAL A 125 7.31 4.79 0.46
N GLN A 126 8.09 4.28 -0.50
CA GLN A 126 8.49 5.06 -1.68
C GLN A 126 7.30 5.39 -2.58
N ARG A 127 6.39 4.44 -2.81
CA ARG A 127 5.12 4.71 -3.51
C ARG A 127 4.29 5.81 -2.85
N TYR A 128 4.40 5.97 -1.54
CA TYR A 128 3.67 6.99 -0.77
C TYR A 128 4.50 8.22 -0.40
N SER A 129 5.76 8.32 -0.86
CA SER A 129 6.72 9.36 -0.46
C SER A 129 6.18 10.77 -0.61
N GLY A 130 5.62 11.14 -1.76
CA GLY A 130 5.05 12.47 -1.97
C GLY A 130 3.87 12.79 -1.05
N THR A 131 3.03 11.80 -0.70
CA THR A 131 1.97 12.00 0.30
C THR A 131 2.56 12.17 1.70
N LEU A 132 3.59 11.38 2.05
CA LEU A 132 4.26 11.47 3.35
C LEU A 132 4.95 12.82 3.53
N GLU A 133 5.62 13.34 2.51
CA GLU A 133 6.26 14.66 2.51
C GLU A 133 5.24 15.80 2.64
N THR A 134 4.11 15.70 1.92
CA THR A 134 3.07 16.75 1.95
C THR A 134 2.28 16.78 3.26
N LEU A 135 2.01 15.61 3.86
CA LEU A 135 1.08 15.51 4.99
C LEU A 135 1.74 15.31 6.36
N LEU A 136 2.90 14.65 6.42
CA LEU A 136 3.50 14.21 7.69
C LEU A 136 4.89 14.79 7.93
N PHE A 137 5.76 14.74 6.93
CA PHE A 137 7.16 15.18 7.00
C PHE A 137 7.31 16.55 6.33
N THR A 138 6.52 17.53 6.79
CA THR A 138 6.56 18.91 6.31
C THR A 138 7.77 19.65 6.88
N GLN A 139 8.07 20.83 6.33
CA GLN A 139 9.18 21.68 6.79
C GLN A 139 9.01 22.18 8.23
N ASP A 140 7.79 22.14 8.77
CA ASP A 140 7.48 22.53 10.14
C ASP A 140 7.75 21.40 11.16
N LEU A 141 8.07 20.19 10.69
CA LEU A 141 8.43 19.09 11.56
C LEU A 141 9.83 19.29 12.14
N ASP A 142 10.05 18.82 13.37
CA ASP A 142 11.35 18.86 14.01
C ASP A 142 12.46 18.28 13.11
N PRO A 143 13.60 18.99 12.93
CA PRO A 143 14.68 18.58 12.05
C PRO A 143 15.21 17.17 12.33
N HIS A 144 15.31 16.75 13.60
CA HIS A 144 15.84 15.43 13.94
C HIS A 144 14.96 14.29 13.44
N ILE A 145 13.65 14.52 13.35
CA ILE A 145 12.69 13.54 12.81
C ILE A 145 12.67 13.64 11.28
N LEU A 146 12.69 14.86 10.74
CA LEU A 146 12.68 15.11 9.30
C LEU A 146 13.92 14.55 8.60
N ASP A 147 15.10 14.67 9.21
CA ASP A 147 16.36 14.16 8.70
C ASP A 147 16.31 12.65 8.43
N VAL A 148 15.60 11.88 9.27
CA VAL A 148 15.44 10.45 9.07
C VAL A 148 14.68 10.14 7.78
N PHE A 149 13.66 10.93 7.46
CA PHE A 149 12.91 10.79 6.22
C PHE A 149 13.75 11.23 5.02
N GLN A 150 14.46 12.36 5.11
CA GLN A 150 15.33 12.84 4.04
C GLN A 150 16.50 11.88 3.75
N GLN A 151 17.09 11.28 4.79
CA GLN A 151 18.09 10.22 4.64
C GLN A 151 17.51 9.01 3.89
N PHE A 152 16.28 8.61 4.20
CA PHE A 152 15.63 7.51 3.47
C PHE A 152 15.37 7.85 2.00
N VAL A 153 14.96 9.08 1.70
CA VAL A 153 14.73 9.54 0.32
C VAL A 153 16.05 9.60 -0.46
N SER A 154 17.11 10.15 0.15
CA SER A 154 18.43 10.29 -0.48
C SER A 154 19.17 8.97 -0.72
N LEU A 155 18.93 7.93 0.07
CA LEU A 155 19.49 6.59 -0.17
C LEU A 155 19.04 5.93 -1.49
N ARG A 156 18.04 6.51 -2.18
CA ARG A 156 17.50 6.01 -3.45
C ARG A 156 17.36 7.09 -4.53
N ALA A 157 17.87 8.30 -4.28
CA ALA A 157 17.98 9.37 -5.26
C ALA A 157 19.14 9.15 -6.23
#